data_AF-A0A524IUY2-F1
#
_entry.id   AF-A0A524IUY2-F1
#
_cell.length_a   1.000
_cell.length_b   1.000
_cell.length_c   1.000
_cell.angle_alpha   90.00
_cell.angle_beta   90.00
_cell.angle_gamma   90.00
#
_symmetry.space_group_name_H-M   'P 1'
#
loop_
_entity.id
_entity.type
_entity.pdbx_description
1 polymer ?
#
loop_
_entity_poly.entity_id
_entity_poly.type
_entity_poly.pdbx_seq_one_letter_code
_entity_poly.pdbx_strand_id
1 'polypeptide(L)'
;MFPTDPIQSLRQEFRTQLEAFYTHLKLAPPYHSIEKAIQHLANTLRTKPETFQQVLLRDSQEKWAFFEKIFEASGLSRKHRGIITQLAQNPSFASSGVESLRFLRIFTNAPSPN
;
A
#
# COMPACT_ATOMS: atom_id res chain seq x y z
N MET A 1 15.88 -18.72 14.89
CA MET A 1 14.93 -17.90 14.10
C MET A 1 15.33 -16.46 14.34
N PHE A 2 16.00 -15.82 13.38
CA PHE A 2 16.44 -14.44 13.56
C PHE A 2 15.21 -13.55 13.78
N PRO A 3 15.24 -12.56 14.68
CA PRO A 3 14.18 -11.57 14.74
C PRO A 3 14.15 -10.91 13.37
N THR A 4 13.11 -11.18 12.58
CA THR A 4 12.93 -10.54 11.28
C THR A 4 12.86 -9.05 11.57
N ASP A 5 13.84 -8.30 11.07
CA ASP A 5 13.91 -6.85 11.25
C ASP A 5 12.53 -6.24 10.93
N PRO A 6 11.96 -5.41 11.82
CA PRO A 6 10.60 -4.90 11.69
C PRO A 6 10.42 -4.15 10.36
N ILE A 7 11.46 -3.44 9.89
CA ILE A 7 11.45 -2.75 8.61
C ILE A 7 11.42 -3.77 7.46
N GLN A 8 12.22 -4.83 7.50
CA GLN A 8 12.19 -5.89 6.49
C GLN A 8 10.82 -6.57 6.41
N SER A 9 10.20 -6.85 7.56
CA SER A 9 8.85 -7.45 7.63
C SER A 9 7.82 -6.53 6.97
N LEU A 10 7.83 -5.23 7.30
CA LEU A 10 6.94 -4.24 6.72
C LEU A 10 7.19 -4.03 5.21
N ARG A 11 8.44 -4.10 4.76
CA ARG A 11 8.80 -4.01 3.33
C ARG A 11 8.23 -5.17 2.53
N GLN A 12 8.39 -6.40 3.03
CA GLN A 12 7.90 -7.59 2.35
C GLN A 12 6.37 -7.62 2.31
N GLU A 13 5.72 -7.28 3.41
CA GLU A 13 4.27 -7.12 3.48
C GLU A 13 3.78 -6.08 2.46
N PHE A 14 4.34 -4.87 2.49
CA PHE A 14 3.95 -3.81 1.56
C PHE A 14 4.12 -4.21 0.10
N ARG A 15 5.23 -4.89 -0.23
CA ARG A 15 5.46 -5.43 -1.57
C ARG A 15 4.37 -6.42 -2.00
N THR A 16 4.10 -7.44 -1.18
CA THR A 16 3.09 -8.46 -1.48
C THR A 16 1.72 -7.83 -1.70
N GLN A 17 1.37 -6.82 -0.88
CA GLN A 17 0.10 -6.10 -1.00
C GLN A 17 0.00 -5.29 -2.30
N LEU A 18 1.09 -4.65 -2.73
CA LEU A 18 1.13 -3.95 -4.02
C LEU A 18 1.04 -4.92 -5.20
N GLU A 19 1.77 -6.03 -5.16
CA GLU A 19 1.73 -7.05 -6.21
C GLU A 19 0.33 -7.68 -6.33
N ALA A 20 -0.30 -8.00 -5.19
CA ALA A 20 -1.68 -8.48 -5.14
C ALA A 20 -2.67 -7.44 -5.70
N PHE A 21 -2.52 -6.16 -5.33
CA PHE A 21 -3.35 -5.06 -5.84
C PHE A 21 -3.29 -4.94 -7.36
N TYR A 22 -2.09 -4.90 -7.96
CA TYR A 22 -1.94 -4.81 -9.41
C TYR A 22 -2.42 -6.09 -10.12
N THR A 23 -2.20 -7.25 -9.52
CA THR A 23 -2.70 -8.53 -10.03
C THR A 23 -4.23 -8.57 -10.05
N HIS A 24 -4.89 -8.11 -8.98
CA HIS A 24 -6.35 -7.97 -8.92
C HIS A 24 -6.87 -7.00 -9.98
N LEU A 25 -6.14 -5.91 -10.23
CA LEU A 25 -6.45 -4.96 -11.31
C LEU A 25 -6.25 -5.54 -12.72
N LYS A 26 -5.71 -6.75 -12.83
CA LYS A 26 -5.24 -7.34 -14.10
C LYS A 26 -4.28 -6.39 -14.85
N LEU A 27 -3.52 -5.61 -14.09
CA LEU A 27 -2.52 -4.69 -14.61
C LEU A 27 -1.14 -5.26 -14.38
N ALA A 28 -0.23 -5.02 -15.33
CA ALA A 28 1.17 -5.32 -15.12
C ALA A 28 1.70 -4.44 -13.97
N PRO A 29 2.20 -5.03 -12.87
CA PRO A 29 2.76 -4.27 -11.77
C PRO A 29 3.96 -3.43 -12.27
N PRO A 30 4.01 -2.11 -11.99
CA PRO A 30 5.15 -1.29 -12.34
C PRO A 30 6.30 -1.56 -11.36
N TYR A 31 6.99 -2.70 -11.50
CA TYR A 31 8.01 -3.19 -10.56
C TYR A 31 9.03 -2.12 -10.16
N HIS A 32 9.55 -1.33 -11.10
CA HIS A 32 10.48 -0.25 -10.79
C HIS A 32 9.88 0.83 -9.86
N SER A 33 8.60 1.18 -10.05
CA SER A 33 7.92 2.14 -9.17
C SER A 33 7.58 1.52 -7.81
N ILE A 34 7.24 0.23 -7.78
CA ILE A 34 7.01 -0.54 -6.54
C ILE A 34 8.28 -0.57 -5.69
N GLU A 35 9.43 -0.90 -6.28
CA GLU A 35 10.72 -0.91 -5.59
C GLU A 35 11.07 0.47 -5.02
N LYS A 36 10.80 1.56 -5.76
CA LYS A 36 10.98 2.92 -5.25
C LYS A 36 10.08 3.21 -4.04
N ALA A 37 8.83 2.77 -4.06
CA ALA A 37 7.92 2.93 -2.92
C ALA A 37 8.37 2.12 -1.69
N ILE A 38 8.84 0.88 -1.90
CA ILE A 38 9.42 0.04 -0.84
C ILE A 38 10.68 0.67 -0.24
N GLN A 39 11.54 1.25 -1.07
CA GLN A 39 12.72 1.99 -0.60
C GLN A 39 12.31 3.25 0.18
N HIS A 40 11.29 3.97 -0.29
CA HIS A 40 10.74 5.14 0.41
C HIS A 40 10.15 4.75 1.78
N LEU A 41 9.41 3.63 1.86
CA LEU A 41 8.91 3.05 3.11
C LEU A 41 10.07 2.81 4.08
N ALA A 42 11.10 2.09 3.63
CA ALA A 42 12.24 1.71 4.45
C ALA A 42 12.98 2.95 4.97
N ASN A 43 13.27 3.91 4.10
CA ASN A 43 13.94 5.16 4.49
C ASN A 43 13.11 5.94 5.51
N THR A 44 11.79 6.04 5.31
CA THR A 44 10.90 6.71 6.25
C THR A 44 10.91 6.00 7.60
N LEU A 45 10.81 4.66 7.64
CA LEU A 45 10.85 3.89 8.88
C LEU A 45 12.17 4.05 9.64
N ARG A 46 13.31 4.13 8.93
CA ARG A 46 14.63 4.35 9.54
C ARG A 46 14.76 5.72 10.21
N THR A 47 13.97 6.71 9.79
CA THR A 47 13.90 8.04 10.43
C THR A 47 12.90 8.10 11.58
N LYS A 48 12.11 7.04 11.80
CA LYS A 48 11.11 6.97 12.87
C LYS A 48 11.64 6.17 14.07
N PRO A 49 11.15 6.44 15.27
CA PRO A 49 11.49 5.65 16.45
C PRO A 49 11.17 4.17 16.27
N GLU A 50 11.94 3.28 16.89
CA GLU A 50 11.68 1.84 16.85
C GLU A 50 10.29 1.49 17.41
N THR A 51 9.83 2.23 18.42
CA THR A 51 8.48 2.09 18.99
C THR A 51 7.39 2.27 17.93
N PHE A 52 7.58 3.19 16.97
CA PHE A 52 6.66 3.38 15.86
C PHE A 52 6.63 2.14 14.95
N GLN A 53 7.80 1.56 14.65
CA GLN A 53 7.90 0.35 13.83
C GLN A 53 7.17 -0.83 14.51
N GLN A 54 7.33 -0.97 15.83
CA GLN A 54 6.63 -1.99 16.62
C GLN A 54 5.11 -1.76 16.67
N VAL A 55 4.66 -0.49 16.73
CA VAL A 55 3.23 -0.17 16.63
C VAL A 55 2.68 -0.62 15.28
N LEU A 56 3.36 -0.34 14.16
CA LEU A 56 2.90 -0.78 12.84
C LEU A 56 2.87 -2.32 12.70
N LEU A 57 3.70 -3.06 13.42
CA LEU A 57 3.64 -4.53 13.42
C LEU A 57 2.45 -5.08 14.21
N ARG A 58 1.95 -4.34 15.21
CA ARG A 58 0.86 -4.77 16.10
C ARG A 58 -0.49 -4.23 15.68
N ASP A 59 -0.52 -3.00 15.18
CA ASP A 59 -1.73 -2.27 14.80
C ASP A 59 -1.88 -2.25 13.27
N SER A 60 -2.79 -3.09 12.79
CA SER A 60 -3.08 -3.19 11.36
C SER A 60 -3.68 -1.91 10.79
N GLN A 61 -4.41 -1.11 11.58
CA GLN A 61 -5.04 0.12 11.09
C GLN A 61 -4.00 1.20 10.84
N GLU A 62 -3.10 1.42 11.81
CA GLU A 62 -1.97 2.35 11.68
C GLU A 62 -1.00 1.89 10.58
N LYS A 63 -0.74 0.57 10.46
CA LYS A 63 0.05 -0.01 9.36
C LYS A 63 -0.50 0.39 8.00
N TRP A 64 -1.80 0.18 7.80
CA TRP A 64 -2.46 0.49 6.54
C TRP A 64 -2.50 1.99 6.25
N ALA A 65 -2.83 2.82 7.24
CA ALA A 65 -2.78 4.28 7.08
C ALA A 65 -1.38 4.77 6.70
N PHE A 66 -0.33 4.13 7.23
CA PHE A 66 1.05 4.42 6.86
C PHE A 66 1.39 3.95 5.44
N PHE A 67 0.95 2.75 5.04
CA PHE A 67 1.13 2.25 3.68
C PHE A 67 0.43 3.14 2.63
N GLU A 68 -0.78 3.63 2.92
CA GLU A 68 -1.49 4.56 2.05
C GLU A 68 -0.69 5.86 1.85
N LYS A 69 -0.21 6.47 2.94
CA LYS A 69 0.65 7.67 2.87
C LYS A 69 1.91 7.45 2.03
N ILE A 70 2.58 6.31 2.20
CA ILE A 70 3.79 5.98 1.45
C ILE A 70 3.49 5.72 -0.02
N PHE A 71 2.37 5.05 -0.32
CA PHE A 71 1.91 4.83 -1.67
C PHE A 71 1.67 6.15 -2.40
N GLU A 72 1.00 7.11 -1.75
CA GLU A 72 0.80 8.45 -2.29
C GLU A 72 2.11 9.22 -2.46
N ALA A 73 2.96 9.25 -1.42
CA ALA A 73 4.24 9.96 -1.44
C ALA A 73 5.23 9.41 -2.47
N SER A 74 5.19 8.10 -2.74
CA SER A 74 6.03 7.46 -3.76
C SER A 74 5.65 7.83 -5.19
N GLY A 75 4.47 8.41 -5.40
CA GLY A 75 3.91 8.71 -6.72
C GLY A 75 3.32 7.50 -7.45
N LEU A 76 3.23 6.33 -6.81
CA LEU A 76 2.52 5.17 -7.35
C LEU A 76 1.04 5.48 -7.61
N SER A 77 0.42 6.32 -6.79
CA SER A 77 -0.96 6.80 -7.00
C SER A 77 -1.17 7.55 -8.33
N ARG A 78 -0.10 8.04 -8.96
CA ARG A 78 -0.16 8.67 -10.29
C ARG A 78 -0.02 7.65 -11.42
N LYS A 79 0.57 6.47 -11.14
CA LYS A 79 0.69 5.40 -12.13
C LYS A 79 -0.66 4.75 -12.36
N HIS A 80 -1.04 4.62 -13.63
CA HIS A 80 -2.31 4.02 -14.04
C HIS A 80 -3.55 4.70 -13.43
N ARG A 81 -3.44 5.94 -12.91
CA ARG A 81 -4.53 6.62 -12.20
C ARG A 81 -5.84 6.60 -13.00
N GLY A 82 -5.80 6.95 -14.28
CA GLY A 82 -7.00 6.94 -15.13
C GLY A 82 -7.67 5.56 -15.18
N ILE A 83 -6.88 4.51 -15.43
CA ILE A 83 -7.36 3.13 -15.53
C ILE A 83 -7.91 2.66 -14.18
N ILE A 84 -7.18 2.89 -13.08
CA ILE A 84 -7.59 2.47 -11.74
C ILE A 84 -8.84 3.23 -11.29
N THR A 85 -8.94 4.54 -11.55
CA THR A 85 -10.15 5.32 -11.26
C THR A 85 -11.36 4.81 -12.03
N GLN A 86 -11.21 4.41 -13.29
CA GLN A 86 -12.30 3.80 -14.07
C GLN A 86 -12.67 2.39 -13.57
N LEU A 87 -11.68 1.58 -13.17
CA LEU A 87 -11.92 0.26 -12.58
C LEU A 87 -12.62 0.36 -11.22
N ALA A 88 -12.27 1.36 -10.41
CA ALA A 88 -12.86 1.56 -9.09
C ALA A 88 -14.32 2.06 -9.15
N GLN A 89 -14.76 2.62 -10.28
CA GLN A 89 -16.17 2.94 -10.54
C GLN A 89 -17.00 1.71 -10.94
N ASN A 90 -16.36 0.58 -11.27
CA ASN A 90 -17.06 -0.65 -11.61
C ASN A 90 -17.38 -1.49 -10.34
N PRO A 91 -18.66 -1.83 -10.09
CA PRO A 91 -19.07 -2.56 -8.88
C PRO A 91 -18.51 -3.99 -8.83
N SER A 92 -18.17 -4.59 -9.98
CA SER A 92 -17.48 -5.89 -10.04
C SER A 92 -16.09 -5.86 -9.37
N PHE A 93 -15.51 -4.67 -9.20
CA PHE A 93 -14.21 -4.48 -8.58
C PHE A 93 -14.30 -4.23 -7.06
N ALA A 94 -15.45 -3.75 -6.59
CA ALA A 94 -15.73 -3.56 -5.16
C ALA A 94 -15.82 -4.90 -4.38
N SER A 95 -15.86 -6.03 -5.09
CA SER A 95 -15.82 -7.38 -4.52
C SER A 95 -14.41 -7.90 -4.24
N SER A 96 -13.36 -7.12 -4.52
CA SER A 96 -11.97 -7.50 -4.22
C SER A 96 -11.67 -7.36 -2.73
N GLY A 97 -10.74 -8.17 -2.21
CA GLY A 97 -10.45 -8.28 -0.77
C GLY A 97 -10.23 -6.93 -0.08
N VAL A 98 -10.60 -6.85 1.20
CA VAL A 98 -10.65 -5.63 2.04
C VAL A 98 -9.37 -4.78 1.95
N GLU A 99 -8.22 -5.42 1.78
CA GLU A 99 -6.90 -4.78 1.69
C GLU A 99 -6.70 -4.04 0.35
N SER A 100 -7.12 -4.64 -0.77
CA SER A 100 -7.07 -3.98 -2.09
C SER A 100 -8.01 -2.77 -2.15
N LEU A 101 -9.15 -2.84 -1.44
CA LEU A 101 -10.07 -1.70 -1.31
C LEU A 101 -9.39 -0.49 -0.67
N ARG A 102 -8.45 -0.67 0.28
CA ARG A 102 -7.76 0.47 0.91
C ARG A 102 -6.93 1.26 -0.10
N PHE A 103 -6.13 0.59 -0.94
CA PHE A 103 -5.42 1.30 -2.00
C PHE A 103 -6.36 1.90 -3.06
N LEU A 104 -7.47 1.23 -3.39
CA LEU A 104 -8.47 1.78 -4.32
C LEU A 104 -9.08 3.09 -3.81
N ARG A 105 -9.24 3.27 -2.49
CA ARG A 105 -9.75 4.51 -1.89
C ARG A 105 -8.87 5.73 -2.16
N ILE A 106 -7.59 5.54 -2.49
CA ILE A 106 -6.72 6.64 -2.91
C ILE A 106 -7.12 7.17 -4.30
N PHE A 107 -7.77 6.33 -5.11
CA PHE A 107 -8.18 6.64 -6.49
C PHE A 107 -9.64 7.04 -6.63
N THR A 108 -10.48 6.62 -5.68
CA THR A 108 -11.87 7.06 -5.57
C THR A 108 -11.90 8.23 -4.60
N ASN A 109 -12.46 9.37 -4.99
CA ASN A 109 -12.64 10.51 -4.09
C ASN A 109 -13.75 10.24 -3.04
N ALA A 110 -13.90 8.99 -2.61
CA ALA A 110 -14.96 8.49 -1.77
C ALA A 110 -14.67 8.87 -0.31
N PRO A 111 -15.54 9.66 0.33
CA PRO A 111 -15.39 9.97 1.75
C PRO A 111 -15.46 8.68 2.58
N SER A 112 -14.63 8.59 3.61
CA SER A 112 -14.72 7.55 4.63
C SER A 112 -16.16 7.46 5.15
N PRO A 113 -16.78 6.27 5.21
CA PRO A 113 -17.97 6.14 6.03
C PRO A 113 -17.55 6.39 7.49
N ASN A 114 -18.17 7.40 8.09
CA ASN A 114 -18.10 7.71 9.52
C ASN A 114 -18.64 6.53 10.34
#